data_AF-A0A841IKZ2-F1
#
_entry.id   AF-A0A841IKZ2-F1
#
_cell.length_a   1.000
_cell.length_b   1.000
_cell.length_c   1.000
_cell.angle_alpha   90.00
_cell.angle_beta   90.00
_cell.angle_gamma   90.00
#
_symmetry.space_group_name_H-M   'P 1'
#
loop_
_entity.id
_entity.type
_entity.pdbx_description
1 polymer ?
#
loop_
_entity_poly.entity_id
_entity_poly.type
_entity_poly.pdbx_seq_one_letter_code
_entity_poly.pdbx_strand_id
1 'polypeptide(L)'
;MTSPLDDAALAAFLESQDSAWLAEQLMLVADEDPITRIRLTAAAGSENAADEARDAVLSAIGKHSPGQDDEEPDLLHRAVDLLEDLADYGFEDESADIADEAREAYASRHGEDDSEHLARLDALADGEGE
;
A
#
# COMPACT_ATOMS: atom_id res chain seq x y z
N MET A 1 -5.43 28.28 0.88
CA MET A 1 -5.41 27.17 -0.08
C MET A 1 -3.98 27.05 -0.57
N THR A 2 -3.21 26.12 -0.01
CA THR A 2 -1.91 25.73 -0.56
C THR A 2 -2.22 25.01 -1.87
N SER A 3 -1.66 25.47 -2.99
CA SER A 3 -1.65 24.61 -4.19
C SER A 3 -0.95 23.31 -3.82
N PRO A 4 -1.37 22.16 -4.38
CA PRO A 4 -0.59 20.94 -4.28
C PRO A 4 0.86 21.28 -4.63
N LEU A 5 1.82 20.80 -3.83
CA LEU A 5 3.22 20.85 -4.22
C LEU A 5 3.33 20.12 -5.56
N ASP A 6 3.87 20.78 -6.58
CA ASP A 6 4.24 20.08 -7.80
C ASP A 6 5.47 19.20 -7.53
N ASP A 7 5.61 18.09 -8.27
CA ASP A 7 6.64 17.09 -8.04
C ASP A 7 8.06 17.68 -8.10
N ALA A 8 8.25 18.71 -8.94
CA ALA A 8 9.53 19.39 -9.06
C ALA A 8 9.88 20.19 -7.79
N ALA A 9 8.90 20.89 -7.21
CA ALA A 9 9.05 21.60 -5.95
C ALA A 9 9.26 20.63 -4.78
N LEU A 10 8.58 19.48 -4.79
CA LEU A 10 8.79 18.44 -3.78
C LEU A 10 10.20 17.84 -3.88
N ALA A 11 10.64 17.45 -5.08
CA ALA A 11 11.99 16.93 -5.30
C ALA A 11 13.05 17.94 -4.87
N ALA A 12 12.92 19.20 -5.29
CA ALA A 12 13.85 20.26 -4.89
C ALA A 12 13.87 20.49 -3.37
N PHE A 13 12.71 20.40 -2.71
CA PHE A 13 12.62 20.47 -1.26
C PHE A 13 13.39 19.32 -0.61
N LEU A 14 13.13 18.06 -1.01
CA LEU A 14 13.76 16.86 -0.46
C LEU A 14 15.28 16.88 -0.65
N GLU A 15 15.76 17.24 -1.85
CA GLU A 15 17.19 17.37 -2.16
C GLU A 15 17.89 18.47 -1.36
N SER A 16 17.16 19.51 -0.95
CA SER A 16 17.71 20.62 -0.16
C SER A 16 17.82 20.32 1.34
N GLN A 17 17.22 19.21 1.81
CA GLN A 17 17.27 18.84 3.22
C GLN A 17 18.56 18.12 3.59
N ASP A 18 18.92 18.20 4.86
CA ASP A 18 19.95 17.34 5.42
C ASP A 18 19.46 15.88 5.43
N SER A 19 20.27 14.96 4.90
CA SER A 19 19.89 13.55 4.75
C SER A 19 19.62 12.84 6.08
N ALA A 20 20.35 13.18 7.15
CA ALA A 20 20.14 12.56 8.46
C ALA A 20 18.84 13.07 9.08
N TRP A 21 18.60 14.38 8.98
CA TRP A 21 17.33 14.97 9.43
C TRP A 21 16.13 14.41 8.65
N LEU A 22 16.21 14.30 7.33
CA LEU A 22 15.13 13.75 6.50
C LEU A 22 14.83 12.29 6.87
N ALA A 23 15.87 11.47 7.06
CA ALA A 23 15.69 10.09 7.51
C ALA A 23 15.00 10.02 8.88
N GLU A 24 15.37 10.89 9.83
CA GLU A 24 14.71 10.97 11.14
C GLU A 24 13.22 11.33 11.00
N GLN A 25 12.87 12.29 10.14
CA GLN A 25 11.47 12.66 9.93
C GLN A 25 10.67 11.53 9.28
N LEU A 26 11.24 10.84 8.29
CA LEU A 26 10.60 9.69 7.65
C LEU A 26 10.39 8.54 8.63
N MET A 27 11.37 8.25 9.48
CA MET A 27 11.24 7.23 10.52
C MET A 27 10.19 7.59 11.56
N LEU A 28 10.08 8.87 11.94
CA LEU A 28 9.05 9.31 12.88
C LEU A 28 7.64 9.08 12.33
N VAL A 29 7.40 9.38 11.06
CA VAL A 29 6.11 9.10 10.41
C VAL A 29 5.88 7.59 10.26
N ALA A 30 6.93 6.83 9.92
CA ALA A 30 6.86 5.39 9.78
C ALA A 30 6.50 4.67 11.10
N ASP A 31 6.93 5.20 12.24
CA ASP A 31 6.58 4.65 13.56
C ASP A 31 5.10 4.84 13.90
N GLU A 32 4.44 5.88 13.37
CA GLU A 32 3.02 6.16 13.60
C GLU A 32 2.11 5.36 12.66
N ASP A 33 2.60 5.00 11.47
CA ASP A 33 1.82 4.35 10.43
C ASP A 33 2.57 3.16 9.79
N PRO A 34 2.18 1.91 10.14
CA PRO A 34 2.81 0.71 9.62
C PRO A 34 2.84 0.61 8.09
N ILE A 35 1.81 1.10 7.39
CA ILE A 35 1.77 1.06 5.91
C ILE A 35 2.86 1.97 5.34
N THR A 36 3.03 3.17 5.89
CA THR A 36 4.10 4.09 5.47
C THR A 36 5.49 3.49 5.72
N ARG A 37 5.69 2.77 6.82
CA ARG A 37 6.96 2.06 7.08
C ARG A 37 7.27 1.01 6.03
N ILE A 38 6.26 0.22 5.62
CA ILE A 38 6.44 -0.81 4.60
C ILE A 38 6.78 -0.17 3.25
N ARG A 39 6.09 0.92 2.86
CA ARG A 39 6.42 1.69 1.65
C ARG A 39 7.87 2.15 1.61
N LEU A 40 8.36 2.74 2.71
CA LEU A 40 9.75 3.19 2.81
C LEU A 40 10.75 2.02 2.74
N THR A 41 10.38 0.88 3.30
CA THR A 41 11.21 -0.34 3.31
C THR A 41 11.27 -0.96 1.91
N ALA A 42 10.14 -0.99 1.19
CA ALA A 42 10.03 -1.42 -0.20
C ALA A 42 10.82 -0.47 -1.13
N ALA A 43 10.65 0.84 -0.99
CA ALA A 43 11.39 1.84 -1.78
C ALA A 43 12.91 1.79 -1.54
N ALA A 44 13.35 1.28 -0.38
CA ALA A 44 14.76 1.01 -0.09
C ALA A 44 15.27 -0.31 -0.69
N GLY A 45 14.42 -1.09 -1.37
CA GLY A 45 14.74 -2.36 -2.02
C GLY A 45 14.88 -3.54 -1.05
N SER A 46 14.27 -3.48 0.13
CA SER A 46 14.34 -4.57 1.11
C SER A 46 13.34 -5.67 0.77
N GLU A 47 13.84 -6.89 0.55
CA GLU A 47 13.03 -8.09 0.25
C GLU A 47 11.98 -8.40 1.34
N ASN A 48 12.25 -8.03 2.60
CA ASN A 48 11.28 -8.21 3.71
C ASN A 48 10.01 -7.35 3.57
N ALA A 49 9.99 -6.37 2.66
CA ALA A 49 8.84 -5.50 2.49
C ALA A 49 7.61 -6.25 1.97
N ALA A 50 7.78 -7.23 1.08
CA ALA A 50 6.70 -8.05 0.54
C ALA A 50 6.01 -8.87 1.65
N ASP A 51 6.80 -9.50 2.52
CA ASP A 51 6.28 -10.26 3.67
C ASP A 51 5.48 -9.36 4.63
N GLU A 52 5.99 -8.16 4.93
CA GLU A 52 5.27 -7.21 5.79
C GLU A 52 4.00 -6.67 5.12
N ALA A 53 4.02 -6.43 3.81
CA ALA A 53 2.86 -6.01 3.04
C ALA A 53 1.76 -7.08 3.05
N ARG A 54 2.13 -8.34 2.85
CA ARG A 54 1.22 -9.49 2.94
C ARG A 54 0.49 -9.53 4.28
N ASP A 55 1.23 -9.46 5.39
CA ASP A 55 0.65 -9.46 6.73
C ASP A 55 -0.29 -8.26 6.95
N ALA A 56 0.08 -7.08 6.44
CA ALA A 56 -0.73 -5.87 6.54
C ALA A 56 -2.06 -6.00 5.78
N VAL A 57 -2.03 -6.49 4.53
CA VAL A 57 -3.22 -6.69 3.68
C VAL A 57 -4.18 -7.69 4.32
N LEU A 58 -3.69 -8.87 4.73
CA LEU A 58 -4.53 -9.90 5.35
C LEU A 58 -5.14 -9.41 6.67
N SER A 59 -4.37 -8.64 7.45
CA SER A 59 -4.87 -7.99 8.68
C SER A 59 -5.96 -6.96 8.38
N ALA A 60 -5.81 -6.18 7.31
CA ALA A 60 -6.80 -5.20 6.88
C ALA A 60 -8.11 -5.88 6.43
N ILE A 61 -8.05 -6.94 5.61
CA ILE A 61 -9.22 -7.75 5.22
C ILE A 61 -9.95 -8.31 6.44
N GLY A 62 -9.20 -8.78 7.44
CA GLY A 62 -9.75 -9.32 8.69
C GLY A 62 -10.54 -8.29 9.50
N LYS A 63 -10.14 -7.02 9.42
CA LYS A 63 -10.77 -5.88 10.14
C LYS A 63 -11.84 -5.18 9.30
N HIS A 64 -11.80 -5.33 7.98
CA HIS A 64 -12.76 -4.75 7.07
C HIS A 64 -14.18 -5.23 7.37
N SER A 65 -15.14 -4.31 7.29
CA SER A 65 -16.56 -4.57 7.47
C SER A 65 -17.35 -3.92 6.32
N PRO A 66 -17.77 -4.71 5.32
CA PRO A 66 -18.50 -4.17 4.17
C PRO A 66 -19.77 -3.40 4.58
N GLY A 67 -19.98 -2.23 3.99
CA GLY A 67 -21.19 -1.41 4.20
C GLY A 67 -21.16 -0.45 5.40
N GLN A 68 -20.00 -0.28 6.07
CA GLN A 68 -19.76 0.91 6.88
C GLN A 68 -19.28 2.03 5.95
N ASP A 69 -20.08 3.09 5.80
CA ASP A 69 -19.66 4.32 5.14
C ASP A 69 -18.66 5.03 6.06
N ASP A 70 -17.38 4.72 5.92
CA ASP A 70 -16.32 5.45 6.62
C ASP A 70 -15.93 6.71 5.81
N GLU A 71 -15.88 7.87 6.48
CA GLU A 71 -15.45 9.15 5.89
C GLU A 71 -13.93 9.22 5.65
N GLU A 72 -13.17 8.25 6.16
CA GLU A 72 -11.74 8.08 5.93
C GLU A 72 -11.48 6.88 5.01
N PRO A 73 -10.45 6.94 4.14
CA PRO A 73 -10.09 5.78 3.32
C PRO A 73 -9.81 4.59 4.24
N ASP A 74 -10.65 3.56 4.13
CA ASP A 74 -10.55 2.37 4.96
C ASP A 74 -9.14 1.76 4.85
N LEU A 75 -8.67 1.16 5.94
CA LEU A 75 -7.38 0.49 6.04
C LEU A 75 -7.18 -0.53 4.91
N LEU A 76 -8.25 -1.18 4.45
CA LEU A 76 -8.19 -2.09 3.31
C LEU A 76 -7.83 -1.36 2.01
N HIS A 77 -8.41 -0.18 1.76
CA HIS A 77 -8.07 0.63 0.58
C HIS A 77 -6.58 0.96 0.56
N ARG A 78 -6.06 1.47 1.69
CA ARG A 78 -4.63 1.82 1.82
C ARG A 78 -3.71 0.61 1.71
N ALA A 79 -4.16 -0.56 2.15
CA ALA A 79 -3.39 -1.79 2.05
C ALA A 79 -3.37 -2.34 0.61
N VAL A 80 -4.44 -2.13 -0.16
CA VAL A 80 -4.44 -2.45 -1.60
C VAL A 80 -3.58 -1.45 -2.38
N ASP A 81 -3.63 -0.15 -2.06
CA ASP A 81 -2.72 0.84 -2.64
C ASP A 81 -1.24 0.48 -2.41
N LEU A 82 -0.91 -0.12 -1.26
CA LEU A 82 0.43 -0.59 -0.96
C LEU A 82 0.92 -1.66 -1.96
N LEU A 83 0.02 -2.52 -2.46
CA LEU A 83 0.37 -3.53 -3.46
C LEU A 83 0.73 -2.91 -4.82
N GLU A 84 0.01 -1.86 -5.22
CA GLU A 84 0.34 -1.06 -6.40
C GLU A 84 1.71 -0.39 -6.24
N ASP A 85 1.97 0.21 -5.07
CA ASP A 85 3.29 0.81 -4.78
C ASP A 85 4.42 -0.24 -4.82
N LEU A 86 4.17 -1.46 -4.32
CA LEU A 86 5.15 -2.55 -4.36
C LEU A 86 5.50 -2.92 -5.81
N ALA A 87 4.48 -3.04 -6.68
CA ALA A 87 4.69 -3.29 -8.10
C ALA A 87 5.54 -2.16 -8.73
N ASP A 88 5.21 -0.90 -8.45
CA ASP A 88 6.00 0.26 -8.92
C ASP A 88 7.45 0.28 -8.41
N TYR A 89 7.72 -0.37 -7.27
CA TYR A 89 9.06 -0.51 -6.70
C TYR A 89 9.83 -1.74 -7.18
N GLY A 90 9.27 -2.52 -8.12
CA GLY A 90 9.91 -3.69 -8.71
C GLY A 90 9.64 -5.01 -7.97
N PHE A 91 8.53 -5.08 -7.23
CA PHE A 91 8.00 -6.28 -6.58
C PHE A 91 6.70 -6.73 -7.25
N GLU A 92 6.64 -6.68 -8.60
CA GLU A 92 5.43 -6.97 -9.36
C GLU A 92 4.93 -8.41 -9.14
N ASP A 93 5.86 -9.38 -9.17
CA ASP A 93 5.55 -10.79 -8.97
C ASP A 93 5.04 -11.05 -7.54
N GLU A 94 5.73 -10.52 -6.52
CA GLU A 94 5.30 -10.64 -5.13
C GLU A 94 3.96 -9.93 -4.88
N SER A 95 3.74 -8.77 -5.50
CA SER A 95 2.50 -8.03 -5.39
C SER A 95 1.31 -8.83 -5.95
N ALA A 96 1.49 -9.45 -7.13
CA ALA A 96 0.47 -10.31 -7.73
C ALA A 96 0.17 -11.55 -6.88
N ASP A 97 1.20 -12.22 -6.34
CA ASP A 97 1.04 -13.37 -5.44
C ASP A 97 0.26 -12.99 -4.17
N ILE A 98 0.58 -11.83 -3.58
CA ILE A 98 -0.13 -11.33 -2.39
C ILE A 98 -1.57 -10.96 -2.74
N ALA A 99 -1.80 -10.36 -3.91
CA ALA A 99 -3.14 -9.99 -4.36
C ALA A 99 -4.05 -11.21 -4.56
N ASP A 100 -3.53 -12.31 -5.14
CA ASP A 100 -4.29 -13.55 -5.30
C ASP A 100 -4.67 -14.16 -3.94
N GLU A 101 -3.72 -14.21 -2.99
CA GLU A 101 -4.02 -14.70 -1.64
C GLU A 101 -5.04 -13.78 -0.92
N ALA A 102 -4.85 -12.47 -1.02
CA ALA A 102 -5.74 -11.48 -0.43
C ALA A 102 -7.16 -11.60 -1.01
N ARG A 103 -7.28 -11.83 -2.31
CA ARG A 103 -8.56 -12.07 -2.98
C ARG A 103 -9.28 -13.29 -2.41
N GLU A 104 -8.59 -14.43 -2.32
CA GLU A 104 -9.16 -15.65 -1.75
C GLU A 104 -9.62 -15.42 -0.30
N ALA A 105 -8.80 -14.72 0.50
CA ALA A 105 -9.11 -14.39 1.88
C ALA A 105 -10.33 -13.46 2.00
N TYR A 106 -10.44 -12.45 1.14
CA TYR A 106 -11.58 -11.54 1.09
C TYR A 106 -12.86 -12.30 0.71
N ALA A 107 -12.85 -13.03 -0.40
CA ALA A 107 -14.02 -13.77 -0.89
C ALA A 107 -14.49 -14.84 0.12
N SER A 108 -13.56 -15.52 0.79
CA SER A 108 -13.87 -16.49 1.85
C SER A 108 -14.59 -15.86 3.05
N ARG A 109 -14.24 -14.61 3.40
CA ARG A 109 -14.75 -13.92 4.59
C ARG A 109 -16.03 -13.13 4.33
N HIS A 110 -16.05 -12.38 3.24
CA HIS A 110 -17.08 -11.39 2.93
C HIS A 110 -18.00 -11.83 1.78
N GLY A 111 -17.61 -12.88 1.04
CA GLY A 111 -18.28 -13.34 -0.17
C GLY A 111 -17.66 -12.73 -1.43
N GLU A 112 -17.97 -13.33 -2.57
CA GLU A 112 -17.74 -12.71 -3.88
C GLU A 112 -18.79 -11.60 -4.05
N ASP A 113 -18.34 -10.36 -4.16
CA ASP A 113 -19.18 -9.17 -4.33
C ASP A 113 -18.66 -8.28 -5.46
N ASP A 114 -19.42 -7.26 -5.85
CA ASP A 114 -18.98 -6.26 -6.83
C ASP A 114 -18.22 -5.10 -6.15
N SER A 115 -17.51 -5.36 -5.04
CA SER A 115 -16.77 -4.32 -4.34
C SER A 115 -15.54 -3.86 -5.13
N GLU A 116 -15.16 -2.60 -4.93
CA GLU A 116 -13.95 -2.05 -5.52
C GLU A 116 -12.70 -2.81 -5.07
N HIS A 117 -12.64 -3.23 -3.79
CA HIS A 117 -11.49 -3.96 -3.26
C HIS A 117 -11.28 -5.29 -3.96
N LEU A 118 -12.34 -6.08 -4.17
CA LEU A 118 -12.22 -7.36 -4.84
C LEU A 118 -11.79 -7.18 -6.31
N ALA A 119 -12.37 -6.20 -7.00
CA ALA A 119 -11.99 -5.89 -8.39
C ALA A 119 -10.53 -5.43 -8.53
N ARG A 120 -10.01 -4.62 -7.59
CA ARG A 120 -8.60 -4.21 -7.59
C ARG A 120 -7.66 -5.38 -7.29
N LEU A 121 -8.02 -6.24 -6.34
CA LEU A 121 -7.24 -7.45 -6.04
C LEU A 121 -7.21 -8.42 -7.23
N ASP A 122 -8.32 -8.60 -7.94
CA ASP A 122 -8.36 -9.37 -9.19
C ASP A 122 -7.40 -8.78 -10.24
N ALA A 123 -7.46 -7.47 -10.46
CA ALA A 123 -6.60 -6.80 -11.44
C ALA A 123 -5.10 -6.92 -11.10
N LEU A 124 -4.74 -6.82 -9.82
CA LEU A 124 -3.36 -6.99 -9.36
C LEU A 124 -2.91 -8.46 -9.48
N ALA A 125 -3.77 -9.42 -9.13
CA ALA A 125 -3.46 -10.84 -9.16
C ALA A 125 -3.25 -11.38 -10.59
N ASP A 126 -4.07 -10.94 -11.54
CA ASP A 126 -3.95 -11.36 -12.93
C ASP A 126 -2.73 -10.72 -13.63
N GLY A 127 -2.09 -9.73 -12.97
CA GLY A 127 -1.19 -8.77 -13.58
C GLY A 127 -1.96 -7.91 -14.59
N GLU A 128 -1.54 -6.67 -14.82
CA GLU A 128 -2.01 -5.98 -16.02
C GLU A 128 -1.53 -6.80 -17.24
N GLY A 129 -2.41 -7.67 -17.75
CA GLY A 129 -2.14 -8.44 -18.95
C GLY A 129 -1.80 -7.48 -20.08
N GLU A 130 -0.56 -7.56 -20.56
CA GLU A 130 -0.05 -6.83 -21.73
C GLU A 130 -0.98 -6.94 -22.95
#